data_AF-A0A2V9ZGH9-F1
#
_entry.id   AF-A0A2V9ZGH9-F1
#
_cell.length_a   1.000
_cell.length_b   1.000
_cell.length_c   1.000
_cell.angle_alpha   90.00
_cell.angle_beta   90.00
_cell.angle_gamma   90.00
#
_symmetry.space_group_name_H-M   'P 1'
#
loop_
_entity.id
_entity.type
_entity.pdbx_description
1 polymer ?
#
loop_
_entity_poly.entity_id
_entity_poly.type
_entity_poly.pdbx_seq_one_letter_code
_entity_poly.pdbx_strand_id
1 'polypeptide(L)' 'MKKIYVGNLGSLTSGMEVQTLFESYGKVLRAGVLANPDTGESRGFGYVLMSDDEEANEAIQDLNGKTLN' A
#
# COMPACT_ATOMS: atom_id res chain seq x y z
N MET A 1 -1.87 -7.70 -13.91
CA MET A 1 -1.37 -7.90 -12.54
C MET A 1 -0.18 -6.99 -12.30
N LYS A 2 -0.34 -6.01 -11.40
CA LYS A 2 0.66 -4.99 -11.13
C LYS A 2 1.11 -4.98 -9.69
N LYS A 3 2.42 -4.85 -9.48
CA LYS A 3 3.01 -4.64 -8.16
C LYS A 3 3.30 -3.16 -7.96
N ILE A 4 2.74 -2.61 -6.90
CA ILE A 4 2.80 -1.21 -6.50
C ILE A 4 3.70 -1.12 -5.27
N TYR A 5 4.64 -0.17 -5.31
CA TYR A 5 5.50 0.14 -4.18
C TYR A 5 4.97 1.38 -3.49
N VAL A 6 4.76 1.28 -2.17
CA VAL A 6 4.23 2.37 -1.37
C VAL A 6 5.31 2.78 -0.38
N GLY A 7 5.83 3.99 -0.51
CA GLY A 7 6.87 4.55 0.35
C GLY A 7 6.35 5.73 1.17
N ASN A 8 7.18 6.21 2.10
CA ASN A 8 6.83 7.30 3.02
C ASN A 8 5.57 7.02 3.85
N LEU A 9 5.35 5.75 4.21
CA LEU A 9 4.28 5.35 5.12
C LEU A 9 4.58 5.79 6.55
N GLY A 10 3.54 6.14 7.32
CA GLY A 10 3.70 6.43 8.74
C GLY A 10 4.19 5.20 9.50
N SER A 11 4.90 5.39 10.60
CA SER A 11 5.36 4.30 11.47
C SER A 11 4.20 3.45 12.03
N LEU A 12 3.00 4.04 12.11
CA LEU A 12 1.76 3.41 12.53
C LEU A 12 0.97 2.76 11.39
N THR A 13 1.33 3.01 10.13
CA THR A 13 0.56 2.49 9.00
C THR A 13 0.73 0.99 8.89
N SER A 14 -0.39 0.27 8.90
CA SER A 14 -0.44 -1.19 8.83
C SER A 14 -0.66 -1.71 7.40
N GLY A 15 -0.26 -2.96 7.16
CA GLY A 15 -0.55 -3.63 5.88
C GLY A 15 -2.04 -3.74 5.57
N MET A 16 -2.89 -3.80 6.59
CA MET A 16 -4.34 -3.85 6.45
C MET A 16 -4.91 -2.51 5.95
N GLU A 17 -4.45 -1.38 6.49
CA GLU A 17 -4.89 -0.06 6.01
C GLU A 17 -4.51 0.16 4.56
N VAL A 18 -3.27 -0.18 4.20
CA VAL A 18 -2.81 -0.10 2.80
C VAL A 18 -3.66 -1.02 1.92
N GLN A 19 -3.95 -2.24 2.37
CA GLN A 19 -4.83 -3.14 1.62
C GLN A 19 -6.21 -2.52 1.37
N THR A 20 -6.89 -2.07 2.42
CA THR A 20 -8.24 -1.50 2.34
C THR A 20 -8.29 -0.26 1.44
N LEU A 21 -7.23 0.56 1.45
CA LEU A 21 -7.12 1.71 0.55
C LEU A 21 -7.12 1.31 -0.92
N PHE A 22 -6.29 0.33 -1.28
CA PHE A 22 -6.20 -0.15 -2.66
C PHE A 22 -7.40 -1.01 -3.07
N GLU A 23 -8.06 -1.68 -2.12
CA GLU A 23 -9.31 -2.43 -2.36
C GLU A 23 -10.48 -1.53 -2.81
N SER A 24 -10.42 -0.23 -2.52
CA SER A 24 -11.42 0.73 -3.00
C SER A 24 -11.32 1.01 -4.51
N TYR A 25 -10.17 0.73 -5.12
CA TYR A 25 -9.93 0.91 -6.56
C TYR A 25 -10.14 -0.38 -7.33
N GLY A 26 -9.83 -1.52 -6.73
CA GLY A 26 -9.86 -2.79 -7.43
C GLY A 26 -9.44 -3.96 -6.58
N LYS A 27 -9.25 -5.11 -7.22
CA LYS A 27 -8.99 -6.35 -6.48
C LYS A 27 -7.52 -6.46 -6.07
N VAL A 28 -7.26 -6.33 -4.78
CA VAL A 28 -5.95 -6.57 -4.18
C VAL A 28 -5.73 -8.07 -3.99
N LEU A 29 -4.66 -8.59 -4.58
CA LEU A 29 -4.23 -9.98 -4.43
C LEU A 29 -3.32 -10.15 -3.23
N ARG A 30 -2.50 -9.14 -2.91
CA ARG A 30 -1.59 -9.18 -1.77
C ARG A 30 -1.18 -7.78 -1.36
N ALA A 31 -1.14 -7.50 -0.07
CA ALA A 31 -0.57 -6.27 0.45
C ALA A 31 0.28 -6.59 1.68
N GLY A 32 1.30 -5.78 1.93
CA GLY A 32 2.16 -5.94 3.08
C GLY A 32 3.02 -4.71 3.31
N VAL A 33 3.17 -4.32 4.57
CA VAL A 33 4.08 -3.25 4.99
C VAL A 33 5.30 -3.89 5.63
N LEU A 34 6.48 -3.38 5.29
CA LEU A 34 7.73 -3.83 5.88
C LEU A 34 7.92 -3.07 7.20
N ALA A 35 7.58 -3.75 8.29
CA ALA A 35 7.88 -3.30 9.63
C ALA A 35 9.23 -3.84 10.10
N ASN A 36 9.86 -3.11 11.01
CA ASN A 36 11.06 -3.55 11.69
C ASN A 36 10.69 -4.70 12.64
N PRO A 37 11.27 -5.90 12.51
CA PRO A 37 10.91 -7.04 13.35
C PRO A 37 11.20 -6.81 14.84
N ASP A 38 12.16 -5.94 15.16
CA ASP A 38 12.57 -5.66 16.55
C ASP A 38 11.67 -4.64 17.27
N THR A 39 11.16 -3.63 16.55
CA THR A 39 10.35 -2.53 17.15
C THR A 39 8.89 -2.56 16.72
N GLY A 40 8.53 -3.35 15.71
CA GLY A 40 7.21 -3.33 15.08
C GLY A 40 6.92 -2.06 14.28
N GLU A 41 7.82 -1.08 14.26
CA GLU A 41 7.62 0.16 13.51
C GLU A 41 7.74 -0.08 12.01
N SER A 42 6.75 0.41 11.27
CA SER A 42 6.84 0.46 9.81
C SER A 42 8.12 1.19 9.40
N ARG A 43 8.95 0.56 8.57
CA ARG A 43 10.15 1.20 8.01
C ARG A 43 9.81 2.32 7.01
N GLY A 44 8.53 2.67 6.91
CA GLY A 44 7.99 3.66 6.00
C GLY A 44 7.80 3.15 4.58
N PHE A 45 7.78 1.84 4.37
CA PHE A 45 7.58 1.26 3.04
C PHE A 45 6.82 -0.06 3.06
N GLY A 46 6.05 -0.29 2.00
CA GLY A 46 5.22 -1.46 1.78
C GLY A 46 5.02 -1.75 0.29
N TYR A 47 4.29 -2.81 0.01
CA TYR A 47 3.95 -3.25 -1.33
C TYR A 47 2.49 -3.69 -1.42
N VAL A 48 1.89 -3.45 -2.57
CA VAL A 48 0.55 -3.92 -2.94
C VAL A 48 0.64 -4.62 -4.28
N LEU A 49 -0.09 -5.70 -4.43
CA LEU A 49 -0.18 -6.51 -5.62
C LEU A 49 -1.65 -6.55 -6.03
N MET A 50 -1.95 -5.98 -7.19
CA MET A 50 -3.29 -5.93 -7.74
C MET A 50 -3.44 -6.91 -8.90
N SER A 51 -4.66 -7.45 -9.07
CA SER A 51 -4.95 -8.34 -10.19
C SER A 51 -4.94 -7.63 -11.53
N ASP A 52 -5.44 -6.39 -11.56
CA ASP A 52 -5.55 -5.58 -12.77
C ASP A 52 -4.50 -4.46 -12.82
N ASP A 53 -4.08 -4.08 -14.02
CA ASP A 53 -3.09 -3.02 -14.24
C ASP A 53 -3.74 -1.63 -14.39
N GLU A 54 -4.97 -1.54 -14.91
CA GLU A 54 -5.72 -0.28 -15.03
C GLU A 54 -6.15 0.20 -13.64
N GLU A 55 -6.79 -0.67 -12.84
CA GLU A 55 -7.19 -0.37 -11.45
C GLU A 55 -5.96 0.05 -10.60
N ALA A 56 -4.82 -0.61 -10.83
CA ALA A 56 -3.57 -0.28 -10.16
C ALA A 56 -3.02 1.09 -10.56
N ASN A 57 -3.14 1.47 -11.83
CA ASN A 57 -2.72 2.79 -12.30
C ASN A 57 -3.60 3.90 -11.73
N GLU A 58 -4.92 3.70 -11.67
CA GLU A 58 -5.84 4.64 -11.05
C GLU A 58 -5.51 4.83 -9.57
N ALA A 59 -5.32 3.73 -8.83
CA ALA A 59 -4.91 3.78 -7.43
C ALA A 59 -3.59 4.53 -7.25
N ILE A 60 -2.59 4.31 -8.11
CA ILE A 60 -1.33 5.06 -8.07
C ILE A 60 -1.58 6.54 -8.33
N GLN A 61 -2.33 6.91 -9.36
CA GLN A 61 -2.57 8.32 -9.68
C GLN A 61 -3.30 9.06 -8.55
N ASP A 62 -4.26 8.42 -7.92
CA ASP A 62 -5.06 9.03 -6.87
C ASP A 62 -4.39 9.04 -5.49
N LEU A 63 -3.60 8.01 -5.17
CA LEU A 63 -2.99 7.83 -3.85
C LEU A 63 -1.57 8.36 -3.77
N ASN A 64 -0.85 8.47 -4.90
CA ASN A 64 0.50 9.00 -4.90
C ASN A 64 0.50 10.49 -4.53
N GLY A 65 1.13 10.81 -3.40
CA GLY A 65 1.16 12.17 -2.84
C GLY A 65 0.00 12.52 -1.90
N LYS A 66 -0.92 11.59 -1.60
CA LYS A 66 -1.88 11.76 -0.51
C LYS A 66 -1.25 11.44 0.83
N THR A 67 -1.51 12.30 1.81
CA THR A 67 -1.18 12.04 3.22
C THR A 67 -2.29 11.17 3.83
N LEU A 68 -1.94 9.97 4.29
CA LEU A 68 -2.77 9.28 5.28
C LEU A 68 -2.56 9.97 6.62
N ASN A 69 -3.63 10.56 7.18
CA ASN A 69 -3.65 11.16 8.52
C ASN A 69 -4.06 10.14 9.57
#